data_AF-A0A371IPW5-F1
#
_entry.id   AF-A0A371IPW5-F1
#
_cell.length_a   1.000
_cell.length_b   1.000
_cell.length_c   1.000
_cell.angle_alpha   90.00
_cell.angle_beta   90.00
_cell.angle_gamma   90.00
#
_symmetry.space_group_name_H-M   'P 1'
#
loop_
_entity.id
_entity.type
_entity.pdbx_description
1 polymer ?
#
loop_
_entity_poly.entity_id
_entity_poly.type
_entity_poly.pdbx_seq_one_letter_code
_entity_poly.pdbx_strand_id
1 'polypeptide(L)'
;MQRNTYKHEGYEVLQGNGIVKGHLIGGCIEVLEMLKGTEAWPEKEQWKNSILFFETSEDTPDPIYLEYWLRNYGSQGILNLINGIIIGKPYDNKYYEEYKKVILKIVRDELGFKDLPIMYNMNFGHTAPMITIPYGCVAEIDCDKAMFRILESGVI
;
A
#
# COMPACT_ATOMS: atom_id res chain seq x y z
N MET A 1 21.10 -13.08 17.39
CA MET A 1 20.59 -13.15 16.00
C MET A 1 21.07 -11.89 15.28
N GLN A 2 21.87 -12.03 14.23
CA GLN A 2 22.28 -10.90 13.41
C GLN A 2 21.23 -10.74 12.29
N ARG A 3 20.58 -9.58 12.21
CA ARG A 3 19.62 -9.29 11.13
C ARG A 3 20.40 -8.94 9.87
N ASN A 4 19.91 -9.40 8.72
CA ASN A 4 20.44 -8.96 7.44
C ASN A 4 20.05 -7.48 7.22
N THR A 5 21.01 -6.66 6.82
CA THR A 5 20.79 -5.25 6.51
C THR A 5 21.05 -5.02 5.04
N TYR A 6 20.15 -4.31 4.38
CA TYR A 6 20.24 -3.96 2.97
C TYR A 6 20.22 -2.45 2.82
N LYS A 7 21.01 -1.91 1.88
CA LYS A 7 20.92 -0.50 1.52
C LYS A 7 19.51 -0.21 1.00
N HIS A 8 18.95 0.92 1.40
CA HIS A 8 17.66 1.38 0.88
C HIS A 8 17.89 2.19 -0.38
N GLU A 9 17.28 1.77 -1.50
CA GLU A 9 17.49 2.38 -2.82
C GLU A 9 16.47 3.50 -3.13
N GLY A 10 15.72 3.96 -2.12
CA GLY A 10 14.68 4.97 -2.28
C GLY A 10 13.31 4.37 -2.59
N TYR A 11 12.30 5.23 -2.67
CA TYR A 11 10.95 4.84 -3.04
C TYR A 11 10.83 4.65 -4.55
N GLU A 12 9.99 3.73 -4.96
CA GLU A 12 9.74 3.44 -6.37
C GLU A 12 8.33 3.86 -6.76
N VAL A 13 8.18 4.50 -7.92
CA VAL A 13 6.87 4.77 -8.52
C VAL A 13 6.60 3.66 -9.53
N LEU A 14 5.63 2.79 -9.24
CA LEU A 14 5.27 1.69 -10.14
C LEU A 14 4.40 2.17 -11.30
N GLN A 15 3.50 3.11 -11.04
CA GLN A 15 2.64 3.78 -12.02
C GLN A 15 2.02 5.06 -11.44
N GLY A 16 1.34 5.82 -12.31
CA GLY A 16 0.73 7.12 -12.00
C GLY A 16 1.66 8.30 -12.28
N ASN A 17 1.11 9.50 -12.20
CA ASN A 17 1.81 10.76 -12.41
C ASN A 17 1.22 11.87 -11.53
N GLY A 18 1.94 12.98 -11.40
CA GLY A 18 1.46 14.15 -10.67
C GLY A 18 1.39 13.93 -9.16
N ILE A 19 0.49 14.70 -8.53
CA ILE A 19 0.35 14.76 -7.08
C ILE A 19 -1.08 14.40 -6.70
N VAL A 20 -1.23 13.47 -5.76
CA VAL A 20 -2.52 13.10 -5.17
C VAL A 20 -2.48 13.21 -3.66
N LYS A 21 -3.64 13.45 -3.05
CA LYS A 21 -3.82 13.55 -1.59
C LYS A 21 -4.95 12.66 -1.14
N GLY A 22 -4.88 12.20 0.10
CA GLY A 22 -5.96 11.46 0.72
C GLY A 22 -5.65 11.11 2.16
N HIS A 23 -6.68 10.81 2.94
CA HIS A 23 -6.48 10.30 4.29
C HIS A 23 -5.95 8.87 4.25
N LEU A 24 -5.13 8.50 5.23
CA LEU A 24 -4.48 7.19 5.28
C LEU A 24 -5.42 6.12 5.86
N ILE A 25 -5.56 5.01 5.14
CA ILE A 25 -6.26 3.80 5.60
C ILE A 25 -5.56 2.57 5.00
N GLY A 26 -5.43 1.47 5.73
CA GLY A 26 -4.60 0.35 5.26
C GLY A 26 -4.09 -0.55 6.37
N GLY A 27 -2.98 -1.24 6.14
CA GLY A 27 -2.32 -2.11 7.12
C GLY A 27 -1.58 -3.30 6.50
N CYS A 28 -1.28 -4.28 7.34
CA CYS A 28 -0.84 -5.61 6.93
C CYS A 28 -1.93 -6.26 6.07
N ILE A 29 -1.62 -6.55 4.81
CA ILE A 29 -2.65 -7.01 3.86
C ILE A 29 -3.24 -8.37 4.29
N GLU A 30 -2.42 -9.26 4.86
CA GLU A 30 -2.86 -10.56 5.39
C GLU A 30 -3.87 -10.41 6.52
N VAL A 31 -3.61 -9.49 7.46
CA VAL A 31 -4.48 -9.27 8.63
C VAL A 31 -5.78 -8.59 8.21
N LEU A 32 -5.75 -7.69 7.23
CA LEU A 32 -6.96 -7.04 6.73
C LEU A 32 -7.97 -8.04 6.15
N GLU A 33 -7.51 -9.16 5.57
CA GLU A 33 -8.41 -10.21 5.10
C GLU A 33 -9.25 -10.82 6.22
N MET A 34 -8.72 -10.87 7.46
CA MET A 34 -9.45 -11.41 8.62
C MET A 34 -10.60 -10.50 9.06
N LEU A 35 -10.57 -9.22 8.68
CA LEU A 35 -11.62 -8.25 9.00
C LEU A 35 -12.74 -8.22 7.96
N LYS A 36 -12.48 -8.66 6.73
CA LYS A 36 -13.46 -8.58 5.63
C LYS A 36 -14.72 -9.37 5.95
N GLY A 37 -15.87 -8.72 5.78
CA GLY A 37 -17.18 -9.31 6.08
C GLY A 37 -17.58 -9.28 7.56
N THR A 38 -16.73 -8.72 8.43
CA THR A 38 -17.06 -8.46 9.85
C THR A 38 -17.54 -7.02 10.05
N GLU A 39 -18.14 -6.73 11.19
CA GLU A 39 -18.55 -5.36 11.58
C GLU A 39 -17.35 -4.41 11.76
N ALA A 40 -16.13 -4.95 11.91
CA ALA A 40 -14.92 -4.15 12.00
C ALA A 40 -14.39 -3.68 10.63
N TRP A 41 -14.96 -4.17 9.52
CA TRP A 41 -14.54 -3.73 8.19
C TRP A 41 -15.02 -2.29 7.93
N PRO A 42 -14.14 -1.36 7.51
CA PRO A 42 -14.52 0.03 7.31
C PRO A 42 -15.66 0.20 6.29
N GLU A 43 -16.58 1.11 6.60
CA GLU A 43 -17.69 1.45 5.71
C GLU A 43 -17.19 2.14 4.44
N LYS A 44 -18.02 2.10 3.38
CA LYS A 44 -17.68 2.65 2.05
C LYS A 44 -17.14 4.09 2.09
N GLU A 45 -17.73 4.96 2.91
CA GLU A 45 -17.33 6.37 2.99
C GLU A 45 -15.92 6.55 3.56
N GLN A 46 -15.46 5.64 4.42
CA GLN A 46 -14.11 5.68 4.99
C GLN A 46 -13.02 5.39 3.95
N TRP A 47 -13.35 4.79 2.80
CA TRP A 47 -12.41 4.53 1.71
C TRP A 47 -12.32 5.67 0.69
N LYS A 48 -13.26 6.61 0.72
CA LYS A 48 -13.41 7.62 -0.32
C LYS A 48 -12.35 8.70 -0.21
N ASN A 49 -11.69 9.00 -1.33
CA ASN A 49 -10.57 9.93 -1.43
C ASN A 49 -9.38 9.57 -0.53
N SER A 50 -9.21 8.29 -0.17
CA SER A 50 -8.14 7.86 0.72
C SER A 50 -6.84 7.53 -0.03
N ILE A 51 -5.72 7.48 0.68
CA ILE A 51 -4.51 6.79 0.25
C ILE A 51 -4.47 5.44 0.97
N LEU A 52 -4.52 4.38 0.17
CA LEU A 52 -4.47 3.01 0.67
C LEU A 52 -3.02 2.63 0.96
N PHE A 53 -2.72 2.11 2.14
CA PHE A 53 -1.38 1.60 2.45
C PHE A 53 -1.39 0.10 2.73
N PHE A 54 -0.50 -0.64 2.08
CA PHE A 54 -0.35 -2.08 2.31
C PHE A 54 1.08 -2.43 2.67
N GLU A 55 1.24 -3.47 3.46
CA GLU A 55 2.52 -4.14 3.68
C GLU A 55 2.28 -5.64 3.87
N THR A 56 3.35 -6.43 3.69
CA THR A 56 3.31 -7.89 3.88
C THR A 56 4.11 -8.29 5.12
N SER A 57 3.60 -9.28 5.84
CA SER A 57 4.18 -9.84 7.05
C SER A 57 5.50 -10.61 6.85
N GLU A 58 6.09 -11.01 7.97
CA GLU A 58 7.24 -11.91 8.04
C GLU A 58 6.97 -13.31 7.52
N ASP A 59 5.70 -13.72 7.37
CA ASP A 59 5.33 -15.01 6.78
C ASP A 59 5.58 -15.04 5.27
N THR A 60 5.91 -13.91 4.65
CA THR A 60 6.30 -13.79 3.23
C THR A 60 5.28 -14.45 2.29
N PRO A 61 4.02 -13.96 2.25
CA PRO A 61 2.93 -14.63 1.55
C PRO A 61 3.29 -14.88 0.07
N ASP A 62 2.95 -16.05 -0.46
CA ASP A 62 3.19 -16.32 -1.88
C ASP A 62 2.50 -15.24 -2.76
N PRO A 63 3.16 -14.71 -3.82
CA PRO A 63 2.59 -13.68 -4.67
C PRO A 63 1.18 -13.97 -5.20
N ILE A 64 0.78 -15.25 -5.31
CA ILE A 64 -0.58 -15.62 -5.68
C ILE A 64 -1.65 -15.10 -4.72
N TYR A 65 -1.35 -15.02 -3.42
CA TYR A 65 -2.29 -14.49 -2.43
C TYR A 65 -2.48 -12.99 -2.60
N LEU A 66 -1.39 -12.25 -2.87
CA LEU A 66 -1.47 -10.84 -3.20
C LEU A 66 -2.36 -10.59 -4.43
N GLU A 67 -2.33 -11.50 -5.42
CA GLU A 67 -3.26 -11.41 -6.55
C GLU A 67 -4.73 -11.51 -6.10
N TYR A 68 -5.04 -12.50 -5.25
CA TYR A 68 -6.40 -12.74 -4.78
C TYR A 68 -6.93 -11.58 -3.93
N TRP A 69 -6.09 -11.05 -3.04
CA TRP A 69 -6.48 -9.94 -2.18
C TRP A 69 -6.73 -8.67 -2.99
N LEU A 70 -5.83 -8.31 -3.91
CA LEU A 70 -6.01 -7.13 -4.78
C LEU A 70 -7.26 -7.25 -5.66
N ARG A 71 -7.55 -8.44 -6.22
CA ARG A 71 -8.80 -8.69 -6.94
C ARG A 71 -10.02 -8.50 -6.04
N ASN A 72 -9.94 -8.91 -4.78
CA ASN A 72 -11.01 -8.72 -3.82
C ASN A 72 -11.22 -7.23 -3.48
N TYR A 73 -10.17 -6.43 -3.27
CA TYR A 73 -10.30 -4.97 -3.12
C TYR A 73 -10.93 -4.31 -4.35
N GLY A 74 -10.58 -4.75 -5.55
CA GLY A 74 -11.23 -4.34 -6.79
C GLY A 74 -12.72 -4.70 -6.83
N SER A 75 -13.05 -5.95 -6.46
CA SER A 75 -14.43 -6.47 -6.45
C SER A 75 -15.33 -5.78 -5.43
N GLN A 76 -14.78 -5.35 -4.28
CA GLN A 76 -15.49 -4.53 -3.30
C GLN A 76 -15.71 -3.09 -3.80
N GLY A 77 -15.09 -2.70 -4.91
CA GLY A 77 -15.14 -1.36 -5.47
C GLY A 77 -14.23 -0.36 -4.76
N ILE A 78 -13.40 -0.79 -3.80
CA ILE A 78 -12.52 0.07 -3.00
C ILE A 78 -11.53 0.83 -3.91
N LEU A 79 -10.97 0.16 -4.92
CA LEU A 79 -10.02 0.80 -5.83
C LEU A 79 -10.63 1.97 -6.65
N ASN A 80 -11.96 2.05 -6.77
CA ASN A 80 -12.65 3.18 -7.40
C ASN A 80 -12.77 4.41 -6.49
N LEU A 81 -12.51 4.24 -5.19
CA LEU A 81 -12.73 5.25 -4.17
C LEU A 81 -11.43 5.91 -3.72
N ILE A 82 -10.28 5.26 -3.92
CA ILE A 82 -8.98 5.72 -3.43
C ILE A 82 -8.28 6.61 -4.45
N ASN A 83 -7.42 7.49 -3.96
CA ASN A 83 -6.62 8.40 -4.75
C ASN A 83 -5.20 7.87 -5.05
N GLY A 84 -4.75 6.84 -4.33
CA GLY A 84 -3.44 6.22 -4.55
C GLY A 84 -3.16 5.07 -3.59
N ILE A 85 -2.09 4.33 -3.87
CA ILE A 85 -1.61 3.20 -3.06
C ILE A 85 -0.14 3.43 -2.69
N ILE A 86 0.22 3.17 -1.44
CA ILE A 86 1.62 3.05 -1.01
C ILE A 86 1.88 1.66 -0.44
N ILE A 87 3.03 1.08 -0.74
CA ILE A 87 3.32 -0.30 -0.37
C ILE A 87 4.67 -0.40 0.36
N GLY A 88 4.63 -0.97 1.56
CA GLY A 88 5.79 -1.22 2.41
C GLY A 88 6.79 -2.18 1.76
N LYS A 89 8.06 -2.04 2.13
CA LYS A 89 9.10 -2.99 1.72
C LYS A 89 8.77 -4.39 2.29
N PRO A 90 8.78 -5.45 1.48
CA PRO A 90 8.54 -6.81 1.96
C PRO A 90 9.69 -7.32 2.84
N TYR A 91 9.35 -8.19 3.80
CA TYR A 91 10.30 -8.79 4.72
C TYR A 91 11.47 -9.48 3.98
N ASP A 92 12.70 -9.20 4.41
CA ASP A 92 13.95 -9.70 3.80
C ASP A 92 14.08 -9.50 2.27
N ASN A 93 13.35 -8.53 1.68
CA ASN A 93 13.20 -8.36 0.23
C ASN A 93 12.70 -9.62 -0.49
N LYS A 94 12.04 -10.53 0.21
CA LYS A 94 11.45 -11.73 -0.38
C LYS A 94 10.32 -11.31 -1.32
N TYR A 95 10.32 -11.87 -2.53
CA TYR A 95 9.34 -11.57 -3.59
C TYR A 95 9.27 -10.10 -4.04
N TYR A 96 10.33 -9.33 -3.80
CA TYR A 96 10.34 -7.88 -4.06
C TYR A 96 9.91 -7.51 -5.49
N GLU A 97 10.40 -8.22 -6.51
CA GLU A 97 10.06 -7.98 -7.91
C GLU A 97 8.76 -8.67 -8.32
N GLU A 98 8.47 -9.83 -7.75
CA GLU A 98 7.25 -10.60 -8.01
C GLU A 98 6.00 -9.86 -7.53
N TYR A 99 6.06 -9.24 -6.36
CA TYR A 99 4.96 -8.41 -5.87
C TYR A 99 4.72 -7.21 -6.77
N LYS A 100 5.76 -6.49 -7.23
CA LYS A 100 5.58 -5.39 -8.20
C LYS A 100 4.83 -5.85 -9.44
N LYS A 101 5.21 -7.00 -9.99
CA LYS A 101 4.56 -7.60 -11.17
C LYS A 101 3.11 -7.94 -10.87
N VAL A 102 2.81 -8.53 -9.71
CA VAL A 102 1.44 -8.83 -9.28
C VAL A 102 0.60 -7.55 -9.13
N ILE A 103 1.13 -6.52 -8.46
CA ILE A 103 0.44 -5.25 -8.26
C ILE A 103 0.05 -4.62 -9.60
N LEU A 104 1.00 -4.51 -10.54
CA LEU A 104 0.72 -3.97 -11.88
C LEU A 104 -0.22 -4.88 -12.68
N LYS A 105 -0.01 -6.20 -12.66
CA LYS A 105 -0.88 -7.16 -13.34
C LYS A 105 -2.34 -6.99 -12.90
N ILE A 106 -2.60 -6.92 -11.60
CA ILE A 106 -3.97 -6.85 -11.09
C ILE A 106 -4.55 -5.44 -11.20
N VAL A 107 -3.86 -4.44 -10.67
CA VAL A 107 -4.40 -3.07 -10.59
C VAL A 107 -4.47 -2.42 -11.97
N ARG A 108 -3.39 -2.49 -12.75
CA ARG A 108 -3.27 -1.83 -14.06
C ARG A 108 -3.94 -2.61 -15.17
N ASP A 109 -3.56 -3.89 -15.29
CA ASP A 109 -3.82 -4.67 -16.50
C ASP A 109 -5.17 -5.40 -16.43
N GLU A 110 -5.50 -5.99 -15.27
CA GLU A 110 -6.74 -6.74 -15.07
C GLU A 110 -7.93 -5.85 -14.69
N LEU A 111 -7.74 -4.96 -13.71
CA LEU A 111 -8.80 -4.08 -13.20
C LEU A 111 -8.87 -2.72 -13.90
N GLY A 112 -7.89 -2.38 -14.73
CA GLY A 112 -7.92 -1.21 -15.60
C GLY A 112 -7.58 0.14 -14.96
N PHE A 113 -7.08 0.17 -13.72
CA PHE A 113 -6.70 1.40 -13.02
C PHE A 113 -5.32 1.89 -13.46
N LYS A 114 -5.19 2.30 -14.73
CA LYS A 114 -3.91 2.63 -15.37
C LYS A 114 -3.21 3.86 -14.80
N ASP A 115 -3.99 4.81 -14.32
CA ASP A 115 -3.49 6.11 -13.87
C ASP A 115 -3.42 6.22 -12.34
N LEU A 116 -3.90 5.21 -11.60
CA LEU A 116 -3.88 5.21 -10.14
C LEU A 116 -2.43 5.27 -9.64
N PRO A 117 -2.02 6.28 -8.87
CA PRO A 117 -0.67 6.35 -8.30
C PRO A 117 -0.35 5.17 -7.40
N ILE A 118 0.79 4.52 -7.63
CA ILE A 118 1.29 3.42 -6.78
C ILE A 118 2.75 3.65 -6.45
N MET A 119 3.04 3.88 -5.16
CA MET A 119 4.40 3.89 -4.62
C MET A 119 4.74 2.57 -3.95
N TYR A 120 6.01 2.19 -4.01
CA TYR A 120 6.55 0.94 -3.47
C TYR A 120 7.85 1.18 -2.71
N ASN A 121 8.28 0.18 -1.93
CA ASN A 121 9.50 0.22 -1.13
C ASN A 121 9.48 1.19 0.06
N MET A 122 8.28 1.47 0.58
CA MET A 122 8.11 2.40 1.69
C MET A 122 8.68 1.83 2.99
N ASN A 123 9.19 2.69 3.88
CA ASN A 123 9.78 2.28 5.16
C ASN A 123 8.72 2.03 6.25
N PHE A 124 7.68 1.24 5.99
CA PHE A 124 6.73 0.75 7.00
C PHE A 124 6.44 -0.75 6.76
N GLY A 125 5.87 -1.44 7.74
CA GLY A 125 5.63 -2.88 7.71
C GLY A 125 6.72 -3.66 8.44
N HIS A 126 6.98 -4.91 8.05
CA HIS A 126 7.82 -5.83 8.81
C HIS A 126 9.35 -5.62 8.65
N THR A 127 9.79 -4.43 8.23
CA THR A 127 11.22 -4.09 8.08
C THR A 127 11.66 -3.03 9.08
N ALA A 128 12.98 -2.82 9.25
CA ALA A 128 13.50 -1.77 10.13
C ALA A 128 14.57 -0.92 9.41
N PRO A 129 14.64 0.41 9.65
CA PRO A 129 13.74 1.21 10.51
C PRO A 129 12.35 1.45 9.89
N MET A 130 11.38 1.83 10.74
CA MET A 130 9.99 2.11 10.35
C MET A 130 9.59 3.56 10.57
N ILE A 131 8.83 4.12 9.64
CA ILE A 131 8.01 5.33 9.86
C ILE A 131 6.69 4.93 10.52
N THR A 132 6.07 5.90 11.21
CA THR A 132 4.71 5.74 11.76
C THR A 132 3.68 6.25 10.75
N ILE A 133 2.61 5.47 10.53
CA ILE A 133 1.48 5.83 9.66
C ILE A 133 0.25 6.08 10.55
N PRO A 134 -0.10 7.35 10.84
CA PRO A 134 -1.30 7.68 11.59
C PRO A 134 -2.53 7.54 10.70
N TYR A 135 -3.47 6.68 11.11
CA TYR A 135 -4.73 6.49 10.39
C TYR A 135 -5.53 7.79 10.35
N GLY A 136 -6.16 8.08 9.22
CA GLY A 136 -7.03 9.23 9.03
C GLY A 136 -6.30 10.55 8.72
N CYS A 137 -5.00 10.68 9.01
CA CYS A 137 -4.24 11.86 8.60
C CYS A 137 -4.15 11.96 7.07
N VAL A 138 -4.22 13.17 6.55
CA VAL A 138 -4.04 13.49 5.15
C VAL A 138 -2.57 13.34 4.78
N ALA A 139 -2.32 12.57 3.72
CA ALA A 139 -1.02 12.39 3.12
C ALA A 139 -1.02 12.83 1.64
N GLU A 140 0.17 12.95 1.09
CA GLU A 140 0.45 13.34 -0.29
C GLU A 140 1.41 12.32 -0.91
N ILE A 141 1.06 11.85 -2.12
CA ILE A 141 1.96 11.14 -3.03
C ILE A 141 2.32 12.11 -4.15
N ASP A 142 3.63 12.32 -4.37
CA ASP A 142 4.19 13.08 -5.50
C ASP A 142 4.96 12.09 -6.38
N CYS A 143 4.31 11.60 -7.45
CA CYS A 143 4.89 10.64 -8.39
C CYS A 143 6.05 11.26 -9.19
N ASP A 144 6.01 12.57 -9.44
CA ASP A 144 7.03 13.25 -10.23
C ASP A 144 8.35 13.35 -9.47
N LYS A 145 8.29 13.38 -8.13
CA LYS A 145 9.47 13.42 -7.24
C LYS A 145 9.73 12.13 -6.47
N ALA A 146 8.95 11.08 -6.71
CA ALA A 146 8.96 9.83 -5.93
C ALA A 146 8.92 10.09 -4.41
N MET A 147 7.98 10.95 -3.96
CA MET A 147 7.92 11.42 -2.58
C MET A 147 6.57 11.12 -1.92
N PHE A 148 6.63 10.84 -0.62
CA PHE A 148 5.48 10.70 0.25
C PHE A 148 5.59 11.65 1.44
N ARG A 149 4.50 12.30 1.82
CA ARG A 149 4.44 13.20 2.99
C ARG A 149 3.14 12.99 3.76
N ILE A 150 3.21 13.08 5.08
CA ILE A 150 2.03 13.26 5.94
C ILE A 150 1.90 14.76 6.20
N LEU A 151 0.74 15.33 5.88
CA LEU A 151 0.53 16.78 5.86
C LEU A 151 -0.02 17.33 7.19
N GLU A 152 -0.28 16.44 8.16
CA GLU A 152 -0.92 16.77 9.44
C GLU A 152 -0.14 16.16 10.62
N SER A 153 -0.33 16.72 11.80
CA SER A 153 0.19 16.13 13.04
C SER A 153 -0.58 14.86 13.37
N GLY A 154 0.12 13.82 13.82
CA GLY A 154 -0.51 12.58 14.32
C GLY A 154 -1.11 12.72 15.72
N VAL A 155 -0.87 13.84 16.41
CA VAL A 155 -1.36 14.15 17.76
C VAL A 155 -1.75 15.61 17.90
N ILE A 156 -2.61 15.91 18.88
CA ILE A 156 -3.02 17.27 19.27
C ILE A 156 -1.99 17.85 20.24
#